data_AF-A0A972AN16-F1
#
_entry.id   AF-A0A972AN16-F1
#
_cell.length_a   1.000
_cell.length_b   1.000
_cell.length_c   1.000
_cell.angle_alpha   90.00
_cell.angle_beta   90.00
_cell.angle_gamma   90.00
#
_symmetry.space_group_name_H-M   'P 1'
#
loop_
_entity.id
_entity.type
_entity.pdbx_description
1 polymer ?
#
loop_
_entity_poly.entity_id
_entity_poly.type
_entity_poly.pdbx_seq_one_letter_code
_entity_poly.pdbx_strand_id
1 'polypeptide(L)'
;MKKIYVLVLCMLIVSLILPGCLNSAQSDEVSFNAIVLENKQTHLLVEPEEGSPELRSADRITISVSEAALLNSQNAEIEIADIKAGDRIQVYYNGAIAESYPAQINGCRKVKVLEAASANSDYTEKIAFENGLYRPDSDSLPEEIANWISCSLEIPSVQEKMHNGYRFVLVTEGRKPSGGYEVKVEEVVQKPDRLEIKVRSTAPQEGEAVDTVITSPFDLIIVEENELPLSFLDVNDPDRYFMRVLGAETIEQPIVASSDWIKIFSPKPDEQVQGTISLSGIACVFEGTVSYELLTEDNKALLRGFTTAAMGDWGYFEEKIPLPADIDADRLVLQLYSVSMKDGSKMFVVN
;
A
#
# COMPACT_ATOMS: atom_id res chain seq x y z
N MET A 1 60.26 58.35 -40.35
CA MET A 1 59.63 59.50 -41.04
C MET A 1 58.19 59.15 -41.38
N LYS A 2 57.25 60.03 -40.96
CA LYS A 2 55.86 60.29 -41.43
C LYS A 2 54.71 60.11 -40.40
N LYS A 3 54.40 61.25 -39.73
CA LYS A 3 53.09 61.92 -39.46
C LYS A 3 52.09 61.18 -38.53
N ILE A 4 51.76 61.59 -37.30
CA ILE A 4 51.26 62.85 -36.66
C ILE A 4 49.86 63.30 -37.10
N TYR A 5 49.01 63.59 -36.08
CA TYR A 5 47.73 64.34 -35.97
C TYR A 5 46.47 63.45 -35.91
N VAL A 6 45.75 63.27 -34.78
CA VAL A 6 45.15 64.23 -33.82
C VAL A 6 44.32 65.30 -34.54
N LEU A 7 42.99 65.15 -34.56
CA LEU A 7 42.01 66.22 -34.28
C LEU A 7 40.57 65.65 -34.42
N VAL A 8 39.82 65.67 -33.30
CA VAL A 8 38.55 66.42 -33.11
C VAL A 8 37.30 65.62 -33.47
N LEU A 9 36.57 65.08 -32.48
CA LEU A 9 35.66 65.84 -31.59
C LEU A 9 34.59 66.61 -32.40
N CYS A 10 33.73 65.86 -33.07
CA CYS A 10 32.32 66.23 -33.26
C CYS A 10 31.53 65.09 -32.62
N MET A 11 31.22 65.18 -31.33
CA MET A 11 29.98 65.80 -30.87
C MET A 11 28.77 65.17 -31.57
N LEU A 12 28.23 64.11 -30.99
CA LEU A 12 26.87 64.06 -30.44
C LEU A 12 26.47 62.60 -30.20
N ILE A 13 26.33 62.26 -28.90
CA ILE A 13 25.14 61.64 -28.30
C ILE A 13 24.47 60.58 -29.19
N VAL A 14 24.52 59.32 -28.76
CA VAL A 14 23.37 58.44 -28.53
C VAL A 14 23.87 57.02 -28.21
N SER A 15 23.20 56.37 -27.26
CA SER A 15 23.20 54.93 -26.96
C SER A 15 24.33 54.43 -26.04
N LEU A 16 24.19 54.61 -24.73
CA LEU A 16 23.56 53.65 -23.79
C LEU A 16 24.39 52.38 -23.54
N ILE A 17 25.20 52.47 -22.49
CA ILE A 17 25.39 51.51 -21.38
C ILE A 17 25.12 50.03 -21.72
N LEU A 18 26.19 49.27 -21.91
CA LEU A 18 26.22 47.85 -21.53
C LEU A 18 26.99 47.77 -20.20
N PRO A 19 26.33 47.61 -19.05
CA PRO A 19 26.95 46.89 -17.96
C PRO A 19 27.00 45.44 -18.42
N GLY A 20 28.20 44.95 -18.74
CA GLY A 20 28.43 43.52 -18.80
C GLY A 20 28.15 42.94 -17.42
N CYS A 21 26.92 42.50 -17.21
CA CYS A 21 26.60 41.61 -16.11
C CYS A 21 27.33 40.31 -16.39
N LEU A 22 28.35 40.08 -15.56
CA LEU A 22 28.96 38.80 -15.31
C LEU A 22 27.84 37.83 -14.92
N ASN A 23 27.29 37.11 -15.89
CA ASN A 23 26.38 36.00 -15.61
C ASN A 23 27.23 34.89 -15.00
N SER A 24 27.21 34.83 -13.66
CA SER A 24 27.46 33.59 -12.95
C SER A 24 26.54 32.54 -13.54
N ALA A 25 27.11 31.48 -14.12
CA ALA A 25 26.39 30.33 -14.60
C ALA A 25 25.61 29.70 -13.43
N GLN A 26 24.33 30.03 -13.35
CA GLN A 26 23.38 29.40 -12.46
C GLN A 26 23.01 28.08 -13.14
N SER A 27 23.56 26.97 -12.66
CA SER A 27 23.20 25.63 -13.12
C SER A 27 21.74 25.37 -12.78
N ASP A 28 20.95 24.89 -13.74
CA ASP A 28 19.56 24.50 -13.51
C ASP A 28 19.50 23.33 -12.52
N GLU A 29 19.38 23.66 -11.23
CA GLU A 29 19.12 22.71 -10.15
C GLU A 29 17.72 22.14 -10.36
N VAL A 30 17.64 20.83 -10.59
CA VAL A 30 16.36 20.11 -10.71
C VAL A 30 16.09 19.33 -9.43
N SER A 31 14.82 19.04 -9.18
CA SER A 31 14.42 18.31 -7.99
C SER A 31 13.28 17.35 -8.24
N PHE A 32 13.27 16.25 -7.49
CA PHE A 32 12.16 15.29 -7.48
C PHE A 32 11.87 14.83 -6.05
N ASN A 33 10.64 14.34 -5.85
CA ASN A 33 10.22 13.73 -4.60
C ASN A 33 10.40 12.22 -4.68
N ALA A 34 10.74 11.60 -3.55
CA ALA A 34 10.98 10.18 -3.46
C ALA A 34 10.75 9.65 -2.04
N ILE A 35 10.54 8.34 -1.93
CA ILE A 35 10.54 7.61 -0.66
C ILE A 35 11.92 6.98 -0.45
N VAL A 36 12.49 7.12 0.74
CA VAL A 36 13.75 6.45 1.10
C VAL A 36 13.49 4.96 1.31
N LEU A 37 14.14 4.11 0.53
CA LEU A 37 14.08 2.65 0.69
C LEU A 37 15.16 2.15 1.66
N GLU A 38 16.37 2.74 1.61
CA GLU A 38 17.50 2.32 2.42
C GLU A 38 18.48 3.49 2.66
N ASN A 39 19.05 3.60 3.86
CA ASN A 39 20.10 4.59 4.17
C ASN A 39 21.43 3.89 4.49
N LYS A 40 22.46 4.13 3.65
CA LYS A 40 23.82 3.59 3.78
C LYS A 40 24.84 4.63 4.24
N GLN A 41 24.40 5.67 4.95
CA GLN A 41 25.16 6.81 5.49
C GLN A 41 25.81 7.73 4.44
N THR A 42 26.36 7.19 3.36
CA THR A 42 26.97 7.95 2.27
C THR A 42 26.05 8.03 1.05
N HIS A 43 25.10 7.10 0.97
CA HIS A 43 24.15 6.99 -0.12
C HIS A 43 22.75 6.66 0.41
N LEU A 44 21.73 7.22 -0.21
CA LEU A 44 20.33 6.85 -0.02
C LEU A 44 19.86 6.04 -1.23
N LEU A 45 19.23 4.90 -1.01
CA LEU A 45 18.43 4.23 -2.03
C LEU A 45 17.01 4.77 -1.94
N VAL A 46 16.44 5.22 -3.05
CA VAL A 46 15.12 5.84 -3.07
C VAL A 46 14.28 5.37 -4.24
N GLU A 47 12.98 5.54 -4.10
CA GLU A 47 11.98 5.33 -5.14
C GLU A 47 11.31 6.67 -5.49
N PRO A 48 11.47 7.20 -6.72
CA PRO A 48 10.79 8.42 -7.15
C PRO A 48 9.26 8.28 -7.11
N GLU A 49 8.55 9.37 -6.81
CA GLU A 49 7.07 9.37 -6.85
C GLU A 49 6.51 9.10 -8.26
N GLU A 50 5.29 8.54 -8.32
CA GLU A 50 4.59 8.33 -9.58
C GLU A 50 4.48 9.63 -10.40
N GLY A 51 4.78 9.52 -11.71
CA GLY A 51 4.79 10.66 -12.62
C GLY A 51 6.08 11.50 -12.60
N SER A 52 7.03 11.19 -11.72
CA SER A 52 8.35 11.82 -11.68
C SER A 52 9.14 11.53 -12.98
N PRO A 53 9.75 12.55 -13.63
CA PRO A 53 10.58 12.35 -14.82
C PRO A 53 11.74 11.36 -14.64
N GLU A 54 12.25 11.26 -13.42
CA GLU A 54 13.34 10.38 -13.00
C GLU A 54 12.99 8.89 -13.17
N LEU A 55 11.70 8.53 -13.15
CA LEU A 55 11.21 7.18 -13.44
C LEU A 55 11.53 6.73 -14.87
N ARG A 56 11.88 7.65 -15.78
CA ARG A 56 12.36 7.29 -17.13
C ARG A 56 13.74 6.61 -17.10
N SER A 57 14.53 6.86 -16.06
CA SER A 57 15.83 6.25 -15.86
C SER A 57 15.68 4.95 -15.05
N ALA A 58 15.10 5.00 -13.84
CA ALA A 58 14.82 3.82 -13.03
C ALA A 58 13.76 4.09 -11.93
N ASP A 59 13.08 3.03 -11.49
CA ASP A 59 12.24 3.02 -10.28
C ASP A 59 13.06 3.06 -8.98
N ARG A 60 14.32 2.59 -9.04
CA ARG A 60 15.26 2.60 -7.92
C ARG A 60 16.48 3.45 -8.24
N ILE A 61 16.73 4.46 -7.42
CA ILE A 61 17.83 5.40 -7.63
C ILE A 61 18.68 5.49 -6.36
N THR A 62 19.98 5.31 -6.52
CA THR A 62 20.98 5.55 -5.46
C THR A 62 21.49 6.98 -5.56
N ILE A 63 21.38 7.73 -4.47
CA ILE A 63 21.77 9.13 -4.39
C ILE A 63 22.98 9.24 -3.47
N SER A 64 24.10 9.76 -3.96
CA SER A 64 25.25 10.11 -3.12
C SER A 64 24.95 11.39 -2.34
N VAL A 65 25.02 11.35 -1.02
CA VAL A 65 24.61 12.46 -0.13
C VAL A 65 25.76 13.02 0.70
N SER A 66 26.99 12.54 0.50
CA SER A 66 28.16 12.92 1.31
C SER A 66 28.51 14.41 1.25
N GLU A 67 28.14 15.12 0.18
CA GLU A 67 28.36 16.56 0.01
C GLU A 67 27.04 17.36 -0.02
N ALA A 68 25.90 16.71 0.25
CA ALA A 68 24.59 17.34 0.17
C ALA A 68 24.21 18.02 1.48
N ALA A 69 23.58 19.19 1.41
CA ALA A 69 22.92 19.80 2.56
C ALA A 69 21.68 18.98 2.94
N LEU A 70 21.58 18.51 4.18
CA LEU A 70 20.45 17.71 4.65
C LEU A 70 19.58 18.56 5.56
N LEU A 71 18.29 18.68 5.21
CA LEU A 71 17.34 19.55 5.91
C LEU A 71 16.08 18.78 6.32
N ASN A 72 15.48 19.14 7.45
CA ASN A 72 14.13 18.71 7.78
C ASN A 72 13.05 19.60 7.12
N SER A 73 11.78 19.31 7.41
CA SER A 73 10.64 20.03 6.81
C SER A 73 10.60 21.51 7.19
N GLN A 74 11.14 21.87 8.37
CA GLN A 74 11.30 23.25 8.87
C GLN A 74 12.56 23.97 8.35
N ASN A 75 13.32 23.36 7.43
CA ASN A 75 14.61 23.86 6.91
C ASN A 75 15.73 23.96 7.97
N ALA A 76 15.65 23.20 9.07
CA ALA A 76 16.78 23.04 9.97
C ALA A 76 17.73 21.98 9.41
N GLU A 77 19.04 22.19 9.58
CA GLU A 77 20.08 21.23 9.20
C GLU A 77 20.02 19.99 10.09
N ILE A 78 20.11 18.81 9.48
CA ILE A 78 20.04 17.50 10.14
C ILE A 78 21.23 16.63 9.73
N GLU A 79 21.46 15.55 10.48
CA GLU A 79 22.48 14.57 10.12
C GLU A 79 21.90 13.50 9.20
N ILE A 80 22.76 12.83 8.42
CA ILE A 80 22.32 11.70 7.59
C ILE A 80 21.73 10.56 8.42
N ALA A 81 22.13 10.46 9.68
CA ALA A 81 21.55 9.51 10.62
C ALA A 81 20.07 9.80 10.90
N ASP A 82 19.59 11.02 10.70
CA ASP A 82 18.19 11.40 10.96
C ASP A 82 17.24 11.00 9.82
N ILE A 83 17.78 10.76 8.62
CA ILE A 83 16.99 10.29 7.46
C ILE A 83 16.79 8.78 7.56
N LYS A 84 15.54 8.31 7.60
CA LYS A 84 15.19 6.90 7.75
C LYS A 84 14.55 6.34 6.48
N ALA A 85 14.58 5.02 6.34
CA ALA A 85 13.73 4.34 5.37
C ALA A 85 12.26 4.66 5.68
N GLY A 86 11.46 4.93 4.65
CA GLY A 86 10.10 5.44 4.76
C GLY A 86 9.98 6.96 4.73
N ASP A 87 11.06 7.72 4.96
CA ASP A 87 10.98 9.18 4.86
C ASP A 87 10.65 9.59 3.43
N ARG A 88 9.71 10.54 3.33
CA ARG A 88 9.42 11.22 2.07
C ARG A 88 10.34 12.41 1.96
N ILE A 89 11.18 12.40 0.94
CA ILE A 89 12.22 13.40 0.74
C ILE A 89 12.06 14.10 -0.61
N GLN A 90 12.63 15.30 -0.70
CA GLN A 90 12.85 16.01 -1.95
C GLN A 90 14.35 16.13 -2.19
N VAL A 91 14.79 15.65 -3.35
CA VAL A 91 16.18 15.57 -3.75
C VAL A 91 16.47 16.65 -4.76
N TYR A 92 17.49 17.47 -4.52
CA TYR A 92 17.94 18.53 -5.42
C TYR A 92 19.31 18.15 -5.98
N TYR A 93 19.44 18.15 -7.30
CA TYR A 93 20.64 17.66 -7.98
C TYR A 93 20.89 18.40 -9.29
N ASN A 94 22.02 18.10 -9.91
CA ASN A 94 22.52 18.77 -11.11
C ASN A 94 21.90 18.29 -12.44
N GLY A 95 20.84 17.47 -12.41
CA GLY A 95 20.18 16.92 -13.60
C GLY A 95 20.89 15.72 -14.24
N ALA A 96 22.05 15.29 -13.74
CA ALA A 96 22.75 14.13 -14.27
C ALA A 96 22.35 12.85 -13.52
N ILE A 97 21.85 11.87 -14.27
CA ILE A 97 21.55 10.52 -13.79
C ILE A 97 22.42 9.55 -14.59
N ALA A 98 23.16 8.68 -13.90
CA ALA A 98 23.88 7.60 -14.55
C ALA A 98 22.95 6.40 -14.72
N GLU A 99 22.75 6.00 -15.98
CA GLU A 99 21.84 4.93 -16.40
C GLU A 99 22.44 3.55 -16.06
N SER A 100 22.21 3.11 -14.82
CA SER A 100 22.48 1.77 -14.29
C SER A 100 21.26 1.25 -13.54
N TYR A 101 21.32 0.03 -12.99
CA TYR A 101 20.25 -0.47 -12.10
C TYR A 101 20.83 -0.94 -10.75
N PRO A 102 20.50 -0.29 -9.63
CA PRO A 102 19.79 0.99 -9.52
C PRO A 102 20.48 2.13 -10.28
N ALA A 103 19.73 3.14 -10.74
CA ALA A 103 20.33 4.33 -11.37
C ALA A 103 21.09 5.14 -10.32
N GLN A 104 22.02 6.01 -10.73
CA GLN A 104 22.85 6.74 -9.77
C GLN A 104 22.81 8.25 -9.98
N ILE A 105 22.63 8.99 -8.88
CA ILE A 105 22.76 10.45 -8.81
C ILE A 105 23.95 10.78 -7.92
N ASN A 106 25.06 11.21 -8.53
CA ASN A 106 26.26 11.64 -7.82
C ASN A 106 26.28 13.16 -7.57
N GLY A 107 25.47 13.92 -8.30
CA GLY A 107 25.43 15.38 -8.24
C GLY A 107 24.39 15.95 -7.27
N CYS A 108 24.08 15.24 -6.18
CA CYS A 108 23.13 15.71 -5.17
C CYS A 108 23.69 16.93 -4.44
N ARG A 109 22.89 17.99 -4.33
CA ARG A 109 23.24 19.24 -3.66
C ARG A 109 22.53 19.40 -2.33
N LYS A 110 21.28 18.94 -2.25
CA LYS A 110 20.44 19.11 -1.07
C LYS A 110 19.38 18.03 -1.02
N VAL A 111 19.13 17.50 0.17
CA VAL A 111 18.00 16.62 0.45
C VAL A 111 17.17 17.30 1.53
N LYS A 112 15.88 17.44 1.27
CA LYS A 112 14.92 17.95 2.26
C LYS A 112 13.94 16.85 2.63
N VAL A 113 13.87 16.48 3.90
CA VAL A 113 12.79 15.63 4.41
C VAL A 113 11.51 16.46 4.38
N LEU A 114 10.54 16.02 3.57
CA LEU A 114 9.22 16.65 3.47
C LEU A 114 8.32 16.13 4.58
N GLU A 115 8.35 14.82 4.77
CA GLU A 115 7.57 14.08 5.76
C GLU A 115 8.49 12.99 6.31
N ALA A 116 8.78 13.03 7.61
CA ALA A 116 9.48 11.95 8.25
C ALA A 116 8.54 10.74 8.31
N ALA A 117 9.07 9.52 8.20
CA ALA A 117 8.31 8.29 8.39
C ALA A 117 7.49 8.30 9.70
N SER A 118 7.97 9.07 10.70
CA SER A 118 7.32 9.29 12.00
C SER A 118 6.21 10.36 12.04
N ALA A 119 5.82 10.97 10.91
CA ALA A 119 4.79 12.01 10.90
C ALA A 119 3.33 11.51 10.82
N ASN A 120 3.07 10.20 11.02
CA ASN A 120 1.69 9.72 11.23
C ASN A 120 1.52 8.38 12.01
N SER A 121 2.44 8.06 12.92
CA SER A 121 2.13 7.38 14.21
C SER A 121 3.41 7.25 15.04
N ASP A 122 3.48 7.95 16.14
CA ASP A 122 4.65 7.96 17.01
C ASP A 122 4.54 6.77 18.00
N TYR A 123 5.11 5.62 17.68
CA TYR A 123 5.46 4.60 18.70
C TYR A 123 6.83 4.92 19.34
N THR A 124 7.15 6.21 19.53
CA THR A 124 8.41 6.71 20.12
C THR A 124 8.47 6.53 21.63
N GLU A 125 7.36 6.22 22.28
CA GLU A 125 7.40 5.61 23.60
C GLU A 125 7.96 4.20 23.47
N LYS A 126 9.00 3.89 24.25
CA LYS A 126 9.63 2.57 24.29
C LYS A 126 8.55 1.50 24.50
N ILE A 127 8.16 0.82 23.41
CA ILE A 127 7.16 -0.24 23.45
C ILE A 127 7.64 -1.29 24.46
N ALA A 128 6.80 -1.54 25.47
CA ALA A 128 6.97 -2.64 26.40
C ALA A 128 6.17 -3.83 25.87
N PHE A 129 6.87 -4.84 25.37
CA PHE A 129 6.25 -6.09 24.96
C PHE A 129 5.92 -6.93 26.19
N GLU A 130 4.64 -7.20 26.41
CA GLU A 130 4.15 -8.11 27.44
C GLU A 130 3.73 -9.41 26.77
N ASN A 131 4.20 -10.56 27.26
CA ASN A 131 3.95 -11.87 26.64
C ASN A 131 4.34 -11.92 25.14
N GLY A 132 5.39 -11.19 24.74
CA GLY A 132 5.91 -11.17 23.37
C GLY A 132 5.11 -10.30 22.39
N LEU A 133 4.13 -9.53 22.86
CA LEU A 133 3.29 -8.66 22.03
C LEU A 133 3.09 -7.28 22.68
N TYR A 134 2.73 -6.31 21.85
CA TYR A 134 2.26 -5.00 22.27
C TYR A 134 0.93 -4.70 21.57
N ARG A 135 -0.02 -4.12 22.29
CA ARG A 135 -1.28 -3.66 21.69
C ARG A 135 -1.23 -2.15 21.50
N PRO A 136 -1.27 -1.66 20.25
CA PRO A 136 -1.36 -0.23 20.00
C PRO A 136 -2.73 0.32 20.43
N ASP A 137 -2.77 1.59 20.81
CA ASP A 137 -4.02 2.30 21.05
C ASP A 137 -4.75 2.53 19.71
N SER A 138 -6.00 2.08 19.63
CA SER A 138 -6.82 2.14 18.42
C SER A 138 -7.06 3.55 17.92
N ASP A 139 -7.10 4.54 18.83
CA ASP A 139 -7.36 5.94 18.48
C ASP A 139 -6.12 6.65 17.91
N SER A 140 -4.96 5.98 17.98
CA SER A 140 -3.64 6.51 17.57
C SER A 140 -3.03 5.80 16.37
N LEU A 141 -3.77 4.89 15.74
CA LEU A 141 -3.27 4.08 14.62
C LEU A 141 -2.99 4.95 13.39
N PRO A 142 -1.93 4.64 12.61
CA PRO A 142 -1.77 5.19 11.28
C PRO A 142 -3.02 5.00 10.44
N GLU A 143 -3.34 5.97 9.59
CA GLU A 143 -4.46 5.87 8.64
C GLU A 143 -4.35 4.59 7.78
N GLU A 144 -3.14 4.24 7.36
CA GLU A 144 -2.88 3.03 6.57
C GLU A 144 -3.23 1.74 7.33
N ILE A 145 -2.89 1.66 8.62
CA ILE A 145 -3.21 0.52 9.48
C ILE A 145 -4.71 0.48 9.77
N ALA A 146 -5.32 1.63 10.07
CA ALA A 146 -6.75 1.73 10.30
C ALA A 146 -7.58 1.34 9.06
N ASN A 147 -7.14 1.75 7.86
CA ASN A 147 -7.75 1.37 6.59
C ASN A 147 -7.64 -0.14 6.35
N TRP A 148 -6.45 -0.72 6.55
CA TRP A 148 -6.23 -2.16 6.41
C TRP A 148 -7.12 -2.99 7.34
N ILE A 149 -7.26 -2.58 8.61
CA ILE A 149 -8.21 -3.19 9.55
C ILE A 149 -9.62 -3.12 8.96
N SER A 150 -10.07 -1.92 8.60
CA SER A 150 -11.43 -1.66 8.13
C SER A 150 -11.80 -2.52 6.91
N CYS A 151 -10.86 -2.68 5.97
CA CYS A 151 -11.06 -3.51 4.78
C CYS A 151 -11.05 -5.03 5.07
N SER A 152 -10.48 -5.45 6.20
CA SER A 152 -10.30 -6.86 6.58
C SER A 152 -11.41 -7.41 7.48
N LEU A 153 -12.21 -6.55 8.14
CA LEU A 153 -13.18 -6.95 9.16
C LEU A 153 -14.31 -7.87 8.67
N GLU A 154 -14.56 -7.95 7.36
CA GLU A 154 -15.65 -8.77 6.85
C GLU A 154 -15.33 -10.26 6.77
N ILE A 155 -14.05 -10.62 6.71
CA ILE A 155 -13.60 -12.00 6.55
C ILE A 155 -12.92 -12.51 7.82
N PRO A 156 -13.02 -13.81 8.14
CA PRO A 156 -12.11 -14.42 9.08
C PRO A 156 -10.74 -14.53 8.41
N SER A 157 -9.70 -13.96 9.02
CA SER A 157 -8.36 -14.04 8.47
C SER A 157 -7.29 -13.77 9.52
N VAL A 158 -6.08 -14.24 9.23
CA VAL A 158 -4.85 -13.74 9.85
C VAL A 158 -4.01 -13.09 8.77
N GLN A 159 -3.55 -11.87 9.06
CA GLN A 159 -2.76 -11.07 8.14
C GLN A 159 -1.62 -10.40 8.91
N GLU A 160 -0.57 -10.01 8.19
CA GLU A 160 0.56 -9.27 8.74
C GLU A 160 0.91 -8.08 7.85
N LYS A 161 1.40 -7.01 8.45
CA LYS A 161 1.82 -5.81 7.72
C LYS A 161 3.02 -5.17 8.40
N MET A 162 4.04 -4.82 7.62
CA MET A 162 5.14 -3.99 8.08
C MET A 162 4.77 -2.51 7.90
N HIS A 163 4.88 -1.73 8.96
CA HIS A 163 4.71 -0.28 8.90
C HIS A 163 5.66 0.40 9.89
N ASN A 164 6.47 1.34 9.41
CA ASN A 164 7.46 2.07 10.21
C ASN A 164 8.40 1.19 11.04
N GLY A 165 8.82 0.04 10.49
CA GLY A 165 9.71 -0.91 11.16
C GLY A 165 9.04 -1.83 12.19
N TYR A 166 7.74 -1.65 12.44
CA TYR A 166 6.94 -2.52 13.29
C TYR A 166 6.17 -3.54 12.45
N ARG A 167 6.14 -4.78 12.92
CA ARG A 167 5.31 -5.84 12.35
C ARG A 167 3.99 -5.92 13.07
N PHE A 168 2.94 -5.52 12.37
CA PHE A 168 1.57 -5.66 12.82
C PHE A 168 1.04 -7.05 12.46
N VAL A 169 0.29 -7.65 13.37
CA VAL A 169 -0.45 -8.88 13.16
C VAL A 169 -1.91 -8.60 13.45
N LEU A 170 -2.76 -8.85 12.46
CA LEU A 170 -4.20 -8.65 12.53
C LEU A 170 -4.89 -10.02 12.50
N VAL A 171 -5.73 -10.26 13.49
CA VAL A 171 -6.59 -11.45 13.57
C VAL A 171 -8.04 -10.99 13.50
N THR A 172 -8.78 -11.40 12.47
CA THR A 172 -10.19 -11.08 12.28
C THR A 172 -11.06 -12.33 12.32
N GLU A 173 -12.26 -12.21 12.89
CA GLU A 173 -13.26 -13.28 12.95
C GLU A 173 -14.32 -13.20 11.83
N GLY A 174 -14.25 -12.16 11.01
CA GLY A 174 -15.29 -11.81 10.05
C GLY A 174 -16.60 -11.39 10.69
N ARG A 175 -17.62 -11.16 9.88
CA ARG A 175 -18.96 -10.79 10.37
C ARG A 175 -19.58 -11.93 11.19
N LYS A 176 -20.05 -11.60 12.38
CA LYS A 176 -20.82 -12.48 13.28
C LYS A 176 -22.25 -11.98 13.42
N PRO A 177 -23.22 -12.89 13.56
CA PRO A 177 -24.65 -12.54 13.55
C PRO A 177 -25.13 -11.84 14.83
N SER A 178 -24.35 -11.87 15.90
CA SER A 178 -24.69 -11.31 17.22
C SER A 178 -23.46 -10.80 17.94
N GLY A 179 -23.69 -10.15 19.09
CA GLY A 179 -22.66 -9.97 20.11
C GLY A 179 -22.25 -11.29 20.79
N GLY A 180 -21.23 -11.21 21.64
CA GLY A 180 -20.72 -12.34 22.43
C GLY A 180 -19.56 -13.12 21.79
N TYR A 181 -19.17 -12.77 20.57
CA TYR A 181 -17.95 -13.29 19.93
C TYR A 181 -16.77 -12.38 20.27
N GLU A 182 -15.62 -12.98 20.61
CA GLU A 182 -14.37 -12.27 20.88
C GLU A 182 -13.21 -13.03 20.24
N VAL A 183 -12.16 -12.30 19.88
CA VAL A 183 -10.87 -12.87 19.50
C VAL A 183 -9.77 -12.04 20.16
N LYS A 184 -8.76 -12.71 20.71
CA LYS A 184 -7.68 -12.05 21.43
C LYS A 184 -6.39 -12.83 21.34
N VAL A 185 -5.28 -12.18 21.01
CA VAL A 185 -3.94 -12.79 21.06
C VAL A 185 -3.43 -12.79 22.50
N GLU A 186 -3.26 -13.96 23.12
CA GLU A 186 -2.86 -14.04 24.53
C GLU A 186 -1.35 -13.90 24.74
N GLU A 187 -0.59 -14.52 23.84
CA GLU A 187 0.84 -14.69 23.96
C GLU A 187 1.46 -14.92 22.59
N VAL A 188 2.67 -14.40 22.41
CA VAL A 188 3.52 -14.65 21.25
C VAL A 188 4.79 -15.35 21.72
N VAL A 189 5.00 -16.57 21.22
CA VAL A 189 6.11 -17.42 21.63
C VAL A 189 7.08 -17.61 20.47
N GLN A 190 8.29 -17.09 20.61
CA GLN A 190 9.36 -17.35 19.65
C GLN A 190 9.80 -18.82 19.72
N LYS A 191 9.77 -19.51 18.58
CA LYS A 191 10.33 -20.86 18.38
C LYS A 191 11.55 -20.76 17.45
N PRO A 192 12.39 -21.81 17.34
CA PRO A 192 13.57 -21.76 16.48
C PRO A 192 13.30 -21.48 15.00
N ASP A 193 12.12 -21.86 14.50
CA ASP A 193 11.76 -21.83 13.07
C ASP A 193 10.55 -20.93 12.75
N ARG A 194 9.87 -20.38 13.77
CA ARG A 194 8.62 -19.64 13.61
C ARG A 194 8.30 -18.77 14.82
N LEU A 195 7.39 -17.83 14.62
CA LEU A 195 6.75 -17.08 15.69
C LEU A 195 5.34 -17.64 15.91
N GLU A 196 5.10 -18.25 17.07
CA GLU A 196 3.83 -18.89 17.41
C GLU A 196 2.90 -17.90 18.13
N ILE A 197 1.82 -17.52 17.46
CA ILE A 197 0.80 -16.58 17.93
C ILE A 197 -0.34 -17.39 18.57
N LYS A 198 -0.48 -17.31 19.89
CA LYS A 198 -1.57 -17.98 20.62
C LYS A 198 -2.79 -17.07 20.68
N VAL A 199 -3.88 -17.52 20.08
CA VAL A 199 -5.14 -16.78 19.95
C VAL A 199 -6.18 -17.45 20.82
N ARG A 200 -6.98 -16.68 21.56
CA ARG A 200 -8.20 -17.14 22.20
C ARG A 200 -9.39 -16.59 21.44
N SER A 201 -10.18 -17.49 20.89
CA SER A 201 -11.46 -17.14 20.28
C SER A 201 -12.60 -17.67 21.13
N THR A 202 -13.61 -16.84 21.34
CA THR A 202 -14.78 -17.18 22.14
C THR A 202 -16.04 -16.92 21.33
N ALA A 203 -17.03 -17.79 21.55
CA ALA A 203 -18.37 -17.67 20.99
C ALA A 203 -19.36 -17.71 22.15
N PRO A 204 -20.55 -17.08 22.00
CA PRO A 204 -21.58 -17.16 23.03
C PRO A 204 -22.02 -18.61 23.21
N GLN A 205 -22.39 -18.97 24.45
CA GLN A 205 -22.90 -20.30 24.76
C GLN A 205 -24.24 -20.53 24.08
N GLU A 206 -24.55 -21.79 23.78
CA GLU A 206 -25.85 -22.15 23.21
C GLU A 206 -26.98 -21.73 24.18
N GLY A 207 -27.91 -20.91 23.69
CA GLY A 207 -29.02 -20.38 24.48
C GLY A 207 -28.67 -19.16 25.35
N GLU A 208 -27.44 -18.66 25.29
CA GLU A 208 -27.06 -17.40 25.92
C GLU A 208 -27.81 -16.22 25.28
N ALA A 209 -28.34 -15.34 26.11
CA ALA A 209 -29.01 -14.14 25.63
C ALA A 209 -27.95 -13.13 25.16
N VAL A 210 -27.90 -12.90 23.85
CA VAL A 210 -26.99 -11.96 23.20
C VAL A 210 -27.73 -10.93 22.37
N ASP A 211 -27.15 -9.74 22.23
CA ASP A 211 -27.67 -8.72 21.33
C ASP A 211 -27.56 -9.18 19.88
N THR A 212 -28.63 -9.07 19.11
CA THR A 212 -28.70 -9.48 17.69
C THR A 212 -28.15 -8.41 16.75
N VAL A 213 -27.06 -7.76 17.15
CA VAL A 213 -26.32 -6.77 16.36
C VAL A 213 -25.15 -7.48 15.68
N ILE A 214 -25.00 -7.26 14.37
CA ILE A 214 -23.87 -7.80 13.61
C ILE A 214 -22.57 -7.19 14.16
N THR A 215 -21.60 -8.03 14.48
CA THR A 215 -20.27 -7.62 14.98
C THR A 215 -19.17 -8.17 14.08
N SER A 216 -17.97 -7.59 14.16
CA SER A 216 -16.76 -8.12 13.51
C SER A 216 -15.61 -8.11 14.50
N PRO A 217 -15.49 -9.12 15.37
CA PRO A 217 -14.40 -9.17 16.34
C PRO A 217 -13.04 -9.23 15.66
N PHE A 218 -12.07 -8.49 16.20
CA PHE A 218 -10.68 -8.53 15.76
C PHE A 218 -9.75 -8.18 16.92
N ASP A 219 -8.48 -8.55 16.78
CA ASP A 219 -7.38 -8.06 17.63
C ASP A 219 -6.22 -7.65 16.74
N LEU A 220 -5.58 -6.53 17.09
CA LEU A 220 -4.40 -6.01 16.41
C LEU A 220 -3.26 -5.93 17.42
N ILE A 221 -2.14 -6.55 17.08
CA ILE A 221 -0.93 -6.50 17.91
C ILE A 221 0.28 -6.11 17.08
N ILE A 222 1.30 -5.61 17.75
CA ILE A 222 2.66 -5.48 17.24
C ILE A 222 3.50 -6.58 17.89
N VAL A 223 4.36 -7.22 17.11
CA VAL A 223 5.34 -8.21 17.59
C VAL A 223 6.76 -7.68 17.49
N GLU A 224 7.63 -8.13 18.39
CA GLU A 224 9.06 -7.72 18.40
C GLU A 224 9.87 -8.41 17.29
N GLU A 225 9.52 -9.66 16.97
CA GLU A 225 10.21 -10.48 15.97
C GLU A 225 9.62 -10.29 14.56
N ASN A 226 10.43 -9.74 13.66
CA ASN A 226 9.99 -9.30 12.34
C ASN A 226 10.25 -10.31 11.20
N GLU A 227 11.10 -11.32 11.42
CA GLU A 227 11.62 -12.16 10.33
C GLU A 227 11.03 -13.58 10.34
N LEU A 228 10.80 -14.15 11.52
CA LEU A 228 10.30 -15.53 11.61
C LEU A 228 8.88 -15.66 11.03
N PRO A 229 8.58 -16.76 10.32
CA PRO A 229 7.24 -16.98 9.78
C PRO A 229 6.20 -17.12 10.89
N LEU A 230 5.01 -16.53 10.70
CA LEU A 230 3.92 -16.63 11.67
C LEU A 230 3.20 -17.99 11.58
N SER A 231 2.97 -18.59 12.75
CA SER A 231 2.03 -19.70 12.93
C SER A 231 1.00 -19.32 13.99
N PHE A 232 -0.25 -19.74 13.82
CA PHE A 232 -1.34 -19.40 14.72
C PHE A 232 -1.89 -20.65 15.39
N LEU A 233 -2.22 -20.55 16.67
CA LEU A 233 -2.78 -21.62 17.48
C LEU A 233 -3.95 -21.08 18.28
N ASP A 234 -5.14 -21.67 18.13
CA ASP A 234 -6.25 -21.34 19.03
C ASP A 234 -6.07 -22.12 20.34
N VAL A 235 -6.06 -21.42 21.48
CA VAL A 235 -5.85 -22.04 22.78
C VAL A 235 -7.05 -22.90 23.23
N ASN A 236 -8.23 -22.65 22.67
CA ASN A 236 -9.44 -23.42 22.95
C ASN A 236 -9.67 -24.53 21.91
N ASP A 237 -9.13 -24.38 20.70
CA ASP A 237 -9.25 -25.35 19.61
C ASP A 237 -7.93 -25.49 18.83
N PRO A 238 -6.96 -26.30 19.31
CA PRO A 238 -5.64 -26.42 18.69
C PRO A 238 -5.64 -26.88 17.22
N ASP A 239 -6.72 -27.53 16.77
CA ASP A 239 -6.87 -28.01 15.39
C ASP A 239 -7.50 -26.95 14.46
N ARG A 240 -7.91 -25.80 15.03
CA ARG A 240 -8.48 -24.70 14.26
C ARG A 240 -7.50 -24.20 13.22
N TYR A 241 -7.99 -24.12 11.99
CA TYR A 241 -7.28 -23.46 10.90
C TYR A 241 -7.56 -21.95 10.88
N PHE A 242 -6.50 -21.14 10.74
CA PHE A 242 -6.58 -19.70 10.54
C PHE A 242 -6.35 -19.39 9.07
N MET A 243 -7.40 -18.96 8.38
CA MET A 243 -7.33 -18.60 6.96
C MET A 243 -6.40 -17.41 6.75
N ARG A 244 -5.61 -17.45 5.68
CA ARG A 244 -4.73 -16.38 5.23
C ARG A 244 -5.31 -15.72 3.99
N VAL A 245 -4.70 -14.60 3.61
CA VAL A 245 -4.88 -13.97 2.29
C VAL A 245 -3.71 -14.38 1.41
N LEU A 246 -4.00 -14.88 0.22
CA LEU A 246 -3.03 -15.34 -0.77
C LEU A 246 -3.11 -14.46 -2.02
N GLY A 247 -1.96 -14.16 -2.65
CA GLY A 247 -1.92 -13.38 -3.89
C GLY A 247 -2.10 -11.87 -3.73
N ALA A 248 -2.27 -11.38 -2.50
CA ALA A 248 -2.17 -9.98 -2.12
C ALA A 248 -1.38 -9.88 -0.82
N GLU A 249 -0.56 -8.83 -0.66
CA GLU A 249 0.19 -8.60 0.58
C GLU A 249 -0.77 -8.24 1.73
N THR A 250 -1.75 -7.38 1.44
CA THR A 250 -2.73 -6.83 2.38
C THR A 250 -4.05 -6.52 1.66
N ILE A 251 -5.16 -6.43 2.41
CA ILE A 251 -6.44 -5.95 1.88
C ILE A 251 -6.53 -4.44 2.12
N GLU A 252 -6.36 -3.65 1.07
CA GLU A 252 -6.33 -2.18 1.16
C GLU A 252 -7.51 -1.51 0.46
N GLN A 253 -8.29 -2.29 -0.28
CA GLN A 253 -9.48 -1.84 -0.97
C GLN A 253 -10.72 -2.31 -0.21
N PRO A 254 -11.74 -1.43 -0.06
CA PRO A 254 -12.97 -1.82 0.60
C PRO A 254 -13.72 -2.88 -0.22
N ILE A 255 -14.43 -3.74 0.49
CA ILE A 255 -15.37 -4.69 -0.12
C ILE A 255 -16.60 -3.90 -0.58
N VAL A 256 -16.87 -3.93 -1.88
CA VAL A 256 -17.95 -3.15 -2.52
C VAL A 256 -19.18 -4.01 -2.83
N ALA A 257 -18.99 -5.32 -2.93
CA ALA A 257 -20.06 -6.32 -3.02
C ALA A 257 -19.56 -7.66 -2.46
N SER A 258 -20.46 -8.47 -1.88
CA SER A 258 -20.04 -9.68 -1.17
C SER A 258 -21.12 -10.76 -1.07
N SER A 259 -20.66 -12.00 -0.99
CA SER A 259 -21.36 -13.15 -0.41
C SER A 259 -20.42 -13.80 0.63
N ASP A 260 -20.86 -14.85 1.33
CA ASP A 260 -20.07 -15.57 2.33
C ASP A 260 -18.63 -15.86 1.90
N TRP A 261 -18.40 -16.33 0.66
CA TRP A 261 -17.10 -16.83 0.20
C TRP A 261 -16.51 -16.10 -1.02
N ILE A 262 -17.16 -15.04 -1.48
CA ILE A 262 -16.69 -14.19 -2.59
C ILE A 262 -16.84 -12.73 -2.15
N LYS A 263 -15.75 -11.97 -2.18
CA LYS A 263 -15.71 -10.54 -1.87
C LYS A 263 -15.15 -9.79 -3.07
N ILE A 264 -15.81 -8.71 -3.46
CA ILE A 264 -15.46 -7.89 -4.62
C ILE A 264 -14.88 -6.57 -4.14
N PHE A 265 -13.77 -6.15 -4.72
CA PHE A 265 -13.16 -4.82 -4.51
C PHE A 265 -13.50 -3.86 -5.67
N SER A 266 -13.60 -4.40 -6.89
CA SER A 266 -13.95 -3.67 -8.11
C SER A 266 -14.70 -4.58 -9.08
N PRO A 267 -15.66 -4.07 -9.88
CA PRO A 267 -16.13 -2.68 -9.91
C PRO A 267 -17.04 -2.35 -8.74
N LYS A 268 -17.21 -1.06 -8.45
CA LYS A 268 -18.23 -0.59 -7.50
C LYS A 268 -19.63 -0.76 -8.12
N PRO A 269 -20.66 -1.02 -7.29
CA PRO A 269 -22.04 -0.91 -7.75
C PRO A 269 -22.29 0.45 -8.43
N ASP A 270 -23.01 0.42 -9.55
CA ASP A 270 -23.34 1.59 -10.39
C ASP A 270 -22.14 2.34 -11.00
N GLU A 271 -20.94 1.73 -11.02
CA GLU A 271 -19.77 2.30 -11.68
C GLU A 271 -19.95 2.39 -13.20
N GLN A 272 -19.60 3.54 -13.78
CA GLN A 272 -19.59 3.72 -15.23
C GLN A 272 -18.38 3.04 -15.84
N VAL A 273 -18.62 2.10 -16.75
CA VAL A 273 -17.57 1.32 -17.41
C VAL A 273 -17.53 1.61 -18.91
N GLN A 274 -16.34 1.66 -19.48
CA GLN A 274 -16.14 1.85 -20.92
C GLN A 274 -15.11 0.85 -21.44
N GLY A 275 -15.49 0.07 -22.46
CA GLY A 275 -14.62 -0.91 -23.13
C GLY A 275 -14.32 -2.17 -22.31
N THR A 276 -13.89 -2.04 -21.06
CA THR A 276 -13.48 -3.16 -20.21
C THR A 276 -13.91 -2.91 -18.76
N ILE A 277 -14.35 -3.97 -18.08
CA ILE A 277 -14.58 -3.98 -16.63
C ILE A 277 -13.33 -4.52 -15.94
N SER A 278 -12.82 -3.79 -14.95
CA SER A 278 -11.76 -4.27 -14.06
C SER A 278 -12.40 -4.99 -12.88
N LEU A 279 -12.32 -6.32 -12.88
CA LEU A 279 -12.82 -7.15 -11.80
C LEU A 279 -11.66 -7.49 -10.86
N SER A 280 -11.81 -7.22 -9.57
CA SER A 280 -10.86 -7.68 -8.55
C SER A 280 -11.58 -8.04 -7.26
N GLY A 281 -10.99 -8.94 -6.48
CA GLY A 281 -11.58 -9.41 -5.25
C GLY A 281 -10.79 -10.52 -4.59
N ILE A 282 -11.39 -11.15 -3.58
CA ILE A 282 -10.88 -12.35 -2.93
C ILE A 282 -11.97 -13.40 -2.82
N ALA A 283 -11.60 -14.67 -2.93
CA ALA A 283 -12.54 -15.77 -2.74
C ALA A 283 -11.88 -17.01 -2.13
N CYS A 284 -12.66 -17.75 -1.35
CA CYS A 284 -12.32 -19.07 -0.84
C CYS A 284 -13.42 -20.04 -1.28
N VAL A 285 -13.26 -20.60 -2.48
CA VAL A 285 -14.31 -21.37 -3.17
C VAL A 285 -13.77 -22.73 -3.61
N PHE A 286 -14.68 -23.65 -3.95
CA PHE A 286 -14.30 -24.99 -4.38
C PHE A 286 -13.40 -24.96 -5.63
N GLU A 287 -12.29 -25.69 -5.59
CA GLU A 287 -11.24 -25.68 -6.64
C GLU A 287 -10.66 -24.28 -6.95
N GLY A 288 -10.91 -23.28 -6.09
CA GLY A 288 -10.49 -21.90 -6.31
C GLY A 288 -11.09 -21.26 -7.56
N THR A 289 -12.17 -21.80 -8.13
CA THR A 289 -12.74 -21.28 -9.38
C THR A 289 -13.88 -20.31 -9.10
N VAL A 290 -13.71 -19.05 -9.49
CA VAL A 290 -14.76 -18.02 -9.45
C VAL A 290 -15.32 -17.85 -10.86
N SER A 291 -16.55 -18.28 -11.09
CA SER A 291 -17.25 -18.07 -12.35
C SER A 291 -17.91 -16.70 -12.36
N TYR A 292 -18.02 -16.09 -13.55
CA TYR A 292 -18.75 -14.85 -13.72
C TYR A 292 -19.59 -14.84 -15.00
N GLU A 293 -20.70 -14.11 -14.96
CA GLU A 293 -21.56 -13.82 -16.09
C GLU A 293 -21.82 -12.31 -16.18
N LEU A 294 -21.63 -11.74 -17.35
CA LEU A 294 -22.09 -10.39 -17.66
C LEU A 294 -23.50 -10.49 -18.24
N LEU A 295 -24.47 -9.91 -17.55
CA LEU A 295 -25.88 -9.99 -17.87
C LEU A 295 -26.44 -8.60 -18.21
N THR A 296 -27.45 -8.56 -19.05
CA THR A 296 -28.38 -7.42 -19.15
C THR A 296 -29.39 -7.44 -17.99
N GLU A 297 -30.14 -6.35 -17.79
CA GLU A 297 -31.18 -6.28 -16.74
C GLU A 297 -32.27 -7.36 -16.86
N ASP A 298 -32.56 -7.86 -18.08
CA ASP A 298 -33.51 -8.96 -18.31
C ASP A 298 -32.89 -10.36 -18.12
N ASN A 299 -31.73 -10.44 -17.45
CA ASN A 299 -30.97 -11.66 -17.16
C ASN A 299 -30.47 -12.43 -18.40
N LYS A 300 -30.34 -11.76 -19.55
CA LYS A 300 -29.72 -12.37 -20.72
C LYS A 300 -28.20 -12.28 -20.59
N ALA A 301 -27.53 -13.42 -20.62
CA ALA A 301 -26.08 -13.47 -20.57
C ALA A 301 -25.47 -12.97 -21.89
N LEU A 302 -24.62 -11.94 -21.76
CA LEU A 302 -23.82 -11.37 -22.83
C LEU A 302 -22.46 -12.06 -22.93
N LEU A 303 -21.86 -12.38 -21.79
CA LEU A 303 -20.55 -13.02 -21.70
C LEU A 303 -20.50 -13.92 -20.46
N ARG A 304 -19.68 -14.97 -20.54
CA ARG A 304 -19.37 -15.86 -19.41
C ARG A 304 -17.87 -16.09 -19.35
N GLY A 305 -17.34 -16.21 -18.15
CA GLY A 305 -15.94 -16.55 -17.94
C GLY A 305 -15.71 -17.05 -16.52
N PHE A 306 -14.44 -17.22 -16.19
CA PHE A 306 -14.00 -17.57 -14.85
C PHE A 306 -12.64 -16.95 -14.58
N THR A 307 -12.32 -16.81 -13.29
CA THR A 307 -10.98 -16.47 -12.80
C THR A 307 -10.61 -17.43 -11.67
N THR A 308 -9.36 -17.38 -11.22
CA THR A 308 -8.81 -18.27 -10.20
C THR A 308 -8.48 -17.50 -8.94
N ALA A 309 -8.98 -18.02 -7.82
CA ALA A 309 -8.73 -17.60 -6.45
C ALA A 309 -8.10 -18.77 -5.67
N ALA A 310 -8.55 -19.06 -4.46
CA ALA A 310 -8.05 -20.17 -3.65
C ALA A 310 -9.17 -21.01 -3.03
N MET A 311 -8.77 -22.18 -2.48
CA MET A 311 -9.60 -23.06 -1.69
C MET A 311 -8.88 -23.33 -0.36
N GLY A 312 -9.56 -23.09 0.77
CA GLY A 312 -9.01 -23.20 2.12
C GLY A 312 -8.55 -21.86 2.70
N ASP A 313 -7.98 -20.99 1.86
CA ASP A 313 -7.59 -19.61 2.16
C ASP A 313 -8.33 -18.61 1.26
N TRP A 314 -8.24 -17.32 1.56
CA TRP A 314 -8.74 -16.24 0.71
C TRP A 314 -7.75 -15.95 -0.42
N GLY A 315 -8.07 -16.37 -1.64
CA GLY A 315 -7.23 -16.09 -2.81
C GLY A 315 -7.65 -14.80 -3.49
N TYR A 316 -6.71 -13.87 -3.67
CA TYR A 316 -6.86 -12.70 -4.52
C TYR A 316 -7.04 -13.12 -5.99
N PHE A 317 -7.93 -12.43 -6.68
CA PHE A 317 -8.10 -12.56 -8.11
C PHE A 317 -8.26 -11.18 -8.75
N GLU A 318 -7.81 -11.08 -9.99
CA GLU A 318 -8.01 -9.93 -10.86
C GLU A 318 -8.29 -10.43 -12.27
N GLU A 319 -9.22 -9.78 -12.97
CA GLU A 319 -9.61 -10.13 -14.33
C GLU A 319 -10.06 -8.89 -15.11
N LYS A 320 -9.80 -8.87 -16.42
CA LYS A 320 -10.24 -7.80 -17.31
C LYS A 320 -11.31 -8.33 -18.25
N ILE A 321 -12.55 -7.91 -18.02
CA ILE A 321 -13.70 -8.41 -18.78
C ILE A 321 -14.03 -7.42 -19.91
N PRO A 322 -13.76 -7.77 -21.18
CA PRO A 322 -14.08 -6.89 -22.30
C PRO A 322 -15.60 -6.80 -22.48
N LEU A 323 -16.10 -5.57 -22.63
CA LEU A 323 -17.49 -5.31 -22.99
C LEU A 323 -17.71 -5.66 -24.47
N PRO A 324 -18.75 -6.43 -24.81
CA PRO A 324 -19.16 -6.60 -26.20
C PRO A 324 -19.37 -5.25 -26.92
N ALA A 325 -19.02 -5.17 -28.21
CA ALA A 325 -19.11 -3.91 -28.98
C ALA A 325 -20.55 -3.43 -29.22
N ASP A 326 -21.51 -4.37 -29.27
CA ASP A 326 -22.91 -4.11 -29.64
C ASP A 326 -23.85 -4.26 -28.42
N ILE A 327 -23.49 -3.67 -27.28
CA ILE A 327 -24.36 -3.67 -26.09
C ILE A 327 -25.46 -2.62 -26.29
N ASP A 328 -26.69 -3.10 -26.49
CA ASP A 328 -27.92 -2.28 -26.50
C ASP A 328 -28.59 -2.36 -25.11
N ALA A 329 -27.86 -1.93 -24.07
CA ALA A 329 -28.34 -1.91 -22.70
C ALA A 329 -27.67 -0.77 -21.91
N ASP A 330 -28.49 0.03 -21.22
CA ASP A 330 -28.01 1.15 -20.39
C ASP A 330 -27.42 0.67 -19.04
N ARG A 331 -27.73 -0.56 -18.62
CA ARG A 331 -27.25 -1.16 -17.38
C ARG A 331 -26.88 -2.63 -17.59
N LEU A 332 -25.80 -3.02 -16.92
CA LEU A 332 -25.27 -4.37 -16.91
C LEU A 332 -25.21 -4.87 -15.46
N VAL A 333 -25.35 -6.19 -15.29
CA VAL A 333 -25.16 -6.90 -14.03
C VAL A 333 -24.00 -7.85 -14.18
N LEU A 334 -22.95 -7.67 -13.38
CA LEU A 334 -21.84 -8.61 -13.31
C LEU A 334 -22.09 -9.59 -12.16
N GLN A 335 -22.53 -10.79 -12.49
CA GLN A 335 -22.80 -11.82 -11.51
C GLN A 335 -21.60 -12.73 -11.31
N LEU A 336 -21.14 -12.93 -10.08
CA LEU A 336 -20.10 -13.89 -9.72
C LEU A 336 -20.65 -15.02 -8.84
N TYR A 337 -20.09 -16.21 -8.98
CA TYR A 337 -20.50 -17.39 -8.21
C TYR A 337 -19.46 -18.51 -8.24
N SER A 338 -19.61 -19.46 -7.32
CA SER A 338 -18.99 -20.79 -7.39
C SER A 338 -20.01 -21.79 -7.93
N VAL A 339 -19.56 -22.82 -8.66
CA VAL A 339 -20.43 -23.90 -9.12
C VAL A 339 -20.45 -25.04 -8.08
N SER A 340 -21.64 -25.49 -7.70
CA SER A 340 -21.82 -26.68 -6.87
C SER A 340 -21.50 -27.94 -7.67
N MET A 341 -20.53 -28.74 -7.20
CA MET A 341 -20.23 -30.04 -7.83
C MET A 341 -21.32 -31.10 -7.60
N LYS A 342 -22.28 -30.85 -6.70
CA LYS A 342 -23.36 -31.80 -6.40
C LYS A 342 -24.45 -31.79 -7.47
N ASP A 343 -24.79 -30.61 -7.96
CA ASP A 343 -25.98 -30.39 -8.81
C ASP A 343 -25.79 -29.30 -9.88
N GLY A 344 -24.62 -28.67 -9.98
CA GLY A 344 -24.33 -27.60 -10.92
C GLY A 344 -24.97 -26.26 -10.57
N SER A 345 -25.60 -26.12 -9.40
CA SER A 345 -26.22 -24.87 -8.96
C SER A 345 -25.18 -23.77 -8.70
N LYS A 346 -25.58 -22.50 -8.86
CA LYS A 346 -24.76 -21.35 -8.51
C LYS A 346 -24.78 -21.14 -7.00
N MET A 347 -23.61 -21.08 -6.39
CA MET A 347 -23.38 -20.86 -4.97
C MET A 347 -22.69 -19.52 -4.75
N PHE A 348 -22.94 -18.90 -3.58
CA PHE A 348 -22.29 -17.66 -3.16
C PHE A 348 -22.43 -16.52 -4.17
N VAL A 349 -23.62 -16.40 -4.74
CA VAL A 349 -23.91 -15.44 -5.82
C VAL A 349 -23.72 -14.01 -5.32
N VAL A 350 -22.93 -13.24 -6.05
CA VAL A 350 -22.74 -11.79 -5.88
C VAL A 350 -23.19 -11.11 -7.17
N ASN A 351 -23.89 -9.97 -7.09
CA ASN A 351 -24.34 -9.18 -8.24
C ASN A 351 -23.90 -7.74 -8.14
#